data_AF-A0A7C7QX59-F1
#
_entry.id   AF-A0A7C7QX59-F1
#
_cell.length_a   1.000
_cell.length_b   1.000
_cell.length_c   1.000
_cell.angle_alpha   90.00
_cell.angle_beta   90.00
_cell.angle_gamma   90.00
#
_symmetry.space_group_name_H-M   'P 1'
#
loop_
_entity.id
_entity.type
_entity.pdbx_description
1 polymer ?
#
loop_
_entity_poly.entity_id
_entity_poly.type
_entity_poly.pdbx_seq_one_letter_code
_entity_poly.pdbx_strand_id
1 'polypeptide(L)'
;MTASAAEVLVEIHRGPILECEHRGHAVVWRHNEGAIATWGDPDARILPRSSAKMIQALPLVESGAADAVGLTSEHLALSCASHQGAAIHTDRVTRWLGDLNLSEADLRCGVQWPNDVSARDGLICSSCGPDQ
;
A
#
# COMPACT_ATOMS: atom_id res chain seq x y z
N MET A 1 3.88 35.14 10.40
CA MET A 1 3.80 33.85 9.67
C MET A 1 5.02 33.05 10.08
N THR A 2 4.87 32.05 10.94
CA THR A 2 5.94 31.07 11.15
C THR A 2 6.06 30.28 9.86
N ALA A 3 7.25 30.29 9.26
CA ALA A 3 7.53 29.46 8.08
C ALA A 3 7.13 28.01 8.40
N SER A 4 6.45 27.35 7.45
CA SER A 4 6.19 25.92 7.56
C SER A 4 7.52 25.20 7.74
N ALA A 5 7.60 24.30 8.73
CA ALA A 5 8.76 23.44 8.93
C ALA A 5 8.92 22.38 7.82
N ALA A 6 8.10 22.39 6.78
CA ALA A 6 8.24 21.50 5.62
C ALA A 6 9.26 22.06 4.62
N GLU A 7 10.22 21.24 4.21
CA GLU A 7 11.27 21.59 3.24
C GLU A 7 10.81 21.40 1.81
N VAL A 8 11.43 22.09 0.84
CA VAL A 8 11.21 21.84 -0.59
C VAL A 8 11.86 20.50 -0.94
N LEU A 9 11.04 19.50 -1.28
CA LEU A 9 11.51 18.15 -1.63
C LEU A 9 11.56 17.92 -3.14
N VAL A 10 10.66 18.59 -3.88
CA VAL A 10 10.59 18.48 -5.35
C VAL A 10 10.30 19.86 -5.93
N GLU A 11 11.02 20.21 -6.98
CA GLU A 11 10.76 21.38 -7.82
C GLU A 11 10.35 20.91 -9.22
N ILE A 12 9.31 21.53 -9.78
CA ILE A 12 8.90 21.34 -11.16
C ILE A 12 9.20 22.64 -11.91
N HIS A 13 10.02 22.53 -12.96
CA HIS A 13 10.43 23.67 -13.79
C HIS A 13 9.84 23.57 -15.19
N ARG A 14 9.41 24.71 -15.73
CA ARG A 14 9.05 24.88 -17.14
C ARG A 14 10.09 25.75 -17.82
N GLY A 15 11.12 25.08 -18.36
CA GLY A 15 12.32 25.77 -18.83
C GLY A 15 13.05 26.41 -17.64
N PRO A 16 13.40 27.71 -17.67
CA PRO A 16 14.09 28.38 -16.56
C PRO A 16 13.15 28.84 -15.43
N ILE A 17 11.84 28.62 -15.56
CA ILE A 17 10.84 29.08 -14.60
C ILE A 17 10.53 27.95 -13.62
N LEU A 18 10.80 28.17 -12.33
CA LEU A 18 10.27 27.34 -11.25
C LEU A 18 8.74 27.50 -11.22
N GLU A 19 8.02 26.44 -11.60
CA GLU A 19 6.56 26.47 -11.74
C GLU A 19 5.86 25.99 -10.46
N CYS A 20 6.35 24.92 -9.84
CA CYS A 20 5.79 24.36 -8.61
C CYS A 20 6.87 23.87 -7.64
N GLU A 21 6.63 24.08 -6.34
CA GLU A 21 7.37 23.42 -5.24
C GLU A 21 6.44 22.44 -4.51
N HIS A 22 6.91 21.21 -4.30
CA HIS A 22 6.28 20.26 -3.38
C HIS A 22 7.09 20.22 -2.10
N ARG A 23 6.46 20.65 -1.01
CA ARG A 23 7.07 20.70 0.31
C ARG A 23 6.63 19.52 1.17
N GLY A 24 7.54 19.01 2.00
CA GLY A 24 7.25 17.89 2.88
C GLY A 24 8.29 17.70 3.99
N HIS A 25 8.14 16.56 4.67
CA HIS A 25 9.01 16.10 5.74
C HIS A 25 9.61 14.77 5.31
N ALA A 26 10.92 14.57 5.51
CA ALA A 26 11.59 13.32 5.19
C ALA A 26 12.63 12.97 6.24
N VAL A 27 12.76 11.68 6.54
CA VAL A 27 13.78 11.15 7.44
C VAL A 27 14.38 9.89 6.82
N VAL A 28 15.70 9.77 6.89
CA VAL A 28 16.41 8.52 6.62
C VAL A 28 16.81 7.93 7.96
N TRP A 29 16.26 6.76 8.26
CA TRP A 29 16.54 6.03 9.49
C TRP A 29 17.46 4.85 9.21
N ARG A 30 18.51 4.69 10.02
CA ARG A 30 19.36 3.51 10.02
C ARG A 30 19.21 2.76 11.33
N HIS A 31 19.05 1.45 11.23
CA HIS A 31 18.98 0.56 12.39
C HIS A 31 20.19 0.80 13.33
N ASN A 32 19.94 0.91 14.63
CA ASN A 32 20.90 1.22 15.71
C ASN A 32 21.59 2.60 15.69
N GLU A 33 21.58 3.33 14.58
CA GLU A 33 22.19 4.67 14.51
C GLU A 33 21.17 5.80 14.64
N GLY A 34 19.89 5.54 14.33
CA GLY A 34 18.83 6.54 14.39
C GLY A 34 18.66 7.30 13.08
N ALA A 35 18.24 8.56 13.17
CA ALA A 35 18.09 9.45 12.02
C ALA A 35 19.46 9.90 11.50
N ILE A 36 19.80 9.51 10.27
CA ILE A 36 21.06 9.89 9.62
C ILE A 36 20.91 11.05 8.62
N ALA A 37 19.66 11.39 8.27
CA ALA A 37 19.32 12.60 7.52
C ALA A 37 17.87 13.00 7.79
N THR A 38 17.60 14.30 7.84
CA THR A 38 16.26 14.87 8.01
C THR A 38 16.06 16.08 7.10
N TRP A 39 14.84 16.23 6.59
CA TRP A 39 14.37 17.42 5.90
C TRP A 39 13.03 17.81 6.51
N GLY A 40 12.95 19.04 7.00
CA GLY A 40 11.83 19.57 7.74
C GLY A 40 11.71 19.02 9.15
N ASP A 41 10.50 19.02 9.71
CA ASP A 41 10.21 18.45 11.03
C ASP A 41 10.05 16.90 11.02
N PRO A 42 11.01 16.12 11.58
CA PRO A 42 10.90 14.67 11.67
C PRO A 42 9.88 14.18 12.72
N ASP A 43 9.47 15.04 13.66
CA ASP A 43 8.50 14.75 14.71
C ASP A 43 7.06 15.15 14.30
N ALA A 44 6.90 15.61 13.06
CA ALA A 44 5.62 16.01 12.50
C ALA A 44 4.62 14.85 12.57
N ARG A 45 3.45 15.13 13.17
CA ARG A 45 2.35 14.16 13.24
C ARG A 45 1.67 14.05 11.88
N ILE A 46 1.91 12.93 11.19
CA ILE A 46 1.28 12.60 9.91
C ILE A 46 0.42 11.35 10.02
N LEU A 47 -0.61 11.26 9.18
CA LEU A 47 -1.37 10.03 9.00
C LEU A 47 -0.68 9.21 7.90
N PRO A 48 -0.09 8.03 8.19
CA PRO A 48 0.74 7.29 7.24
C PRO A 48 -0.05 6.70 6.05
N ARG A 49 -1.38 6.75 6.10
CA ARG A 49 -2.27 6.18 5.05
C ARG A 49 -1.81 4.75 4.73
N SER A 50 -1.64 4.45 3.45
CA SER A 50 -1.28 3.12 2.98
C SER A 50 0.14 2.65 3.32
N SER A 51 1.05 3.52 3.79
CA SER A 51 2.42 3.08 4.11
C SER A 51 2.51 2.25 5.39
N ALA A 52 1.47 2.27 6.23
CA ALA A 52 1.41 1.50 7.47
C ALA A 52 0.98 0.03 7.31
N LYS A 53 0.77 -0.47 6.08
CA LYS A 53 0.30 -1.84 5.85
C LYS A 53 1.24 -2.92 6.40
N MET A 54 2.55 -2.69 6.37
CA MET A 54 3.52 -3.58 7.01
C MET A 54 3.21 -3.77 8.50
N ILE A 55 2.81 -2.70 9.19
CA ILE A 55 2.42 -2.74 10.61
C ILE A 55 1.10 -3.51 10.77
N GLN A 56 0.16 -3.36 9.83
CA GLN A 56 -1.10 -4.11 9.83
C GLN A 56 -0.89 -5.62 9.63
N ALA A 57 0.16 -6.02 8.93
CA ALA A 57 0.51 -7.43 8.72
C ALA A 57 1.32 -8.04 9.87
N LEU A 58 1.90 -7.23 10.77
CA LEU A 58 2.69 -7.75 11.91
C LEU A 58 1.92 -8.76 12.77
N PRO A 59 0.65 -8.55 13.16
CA PRO A 59 -0.07 -9.53 13.98
C PRO A 59 -0.20 -10.91 13.33
N LEU A 60 -0.27 -10.99 12.00
CA LEU A 60 -0.30 -12.27 11.28
C LEU A 60 0.99 -13.07 11.49
N VAL A 61 2.13 -12.39 11.54
CA VAL A 61 3.45 -13.00 11.76
C VAL A 61 3.72 -13.22 13.25
N GLU A 62 3.55 -12.19 14.08
CA GLU A 62 3.88 -12.21 15.52
C GLU A 62 3.01 -13.19 16.32
N SER A 63 1.79 -13.48 15.86
CA SER A 63 0.94 -14.51 16.48
C SER A 63 1.37 -15.94 16.18
N GLY A 64 2.29 -16.15 15.22
CA GLY A 64 2.67 -17.47 14.71
C GLY A 64 1.67 -18.07 13.71
N ALA A 65 0.59 -17.35 13.37
CA ALA A 65 -0.41 -17.83 12.42
C ALA A 65 0.19 -18.05 11.02
N ALA A 66 1.09 -17.16 10.58
CA ALA A 66 1.81 -17.31 9.31
C ALA A 66 2.61 -18.62 9.24
N ASP A 67 3.37 -18.93 10.29
CA ASP A 67 4.20 -20.14 10.35
C ASP A 67 3.35 -21.41 10.48
N ALA A 68 2.27 -21.36 11.27
CA ALA A 68 1.39 -22.50 11.52
C ALA A 68 0.74 -23.06 10.25
N VAL A 69 0.51 -22.20 9.25
CA VAL A 69 -0.07 -22.57 7.96
C VAL A 69 0.91 -22.44 6.78
N GLY A 70 2.20 -22.24 7.07
CA GLY A 70 3.26 -22.23 6.07
C GLY A 70 3.17 -21.10 5.05
N LEU A 71 2.78 -19.90 5.47
CA LEU A 71 2.72 -18.74 4.58
C LEU A 71 4.12 -18.38 4.05
N THR A 72 4.17 -18.15 2.75
CA THR A 72 5.41 -17.79 2.03
C THR A 72 5.58 -16.27 1.94
N SER A 73 6.74 -15.82 1.44
CA SER A 73 7.00 -14.41 1.15
C SER A 73 5.97 -13.78 0.20
N GLU A 74 5.36 -14.58 -0.68
CA GLU A 74 4.29 -14.14 -1.57
C GLU A 74 3.01 -13.76 -0.81
N HIS A 75 2.63 -14.55 0.20
CA HIS A 75 1.49 -14.26 1.07
C HIS A 75 1.74 -13.02 1.92
N LEU A 76 2.95 -12.91 2.49
CA LEU A 76 3.33 -11.74 3.29
C LEU A 76 3.38 -10.46 2.45
N ALA A 77 3.90 -10.53 1.23
CA ALA A 77 3.87 -9.42 0.29
C ALA A 77 2.43 -9.00 -0.03
N LEU A 78 1.53 -9.98 -0.26
CA LEU A 78 0.11 -9.74 -0.52
C LEU A 78 -0.57 -9.06 0.68
N SER A 79 -0.33 -9.52 1.91
CA SER A 79 -0.88 -8.89 3.13
C SER A 79 -0.39 -7.45 3.36
N CYS A 80 0.76 -7.08 2.80
CA CYS A 80 1.34 -5.75 2.94
C CYS A 80 1.03 -4.81 1.75
N ALA A 81 0.43 -5.34 0.68
CA ALA A 81 0.27 -4.64 -0.58
C ALA A 81 -0.94 -3.71 -0.63
N SER A 82 -0.88 -2.73 -1.52
CA SER A 82 -2.08 -2.06 -2.01
C SER A 82 -2.66 -2.87 -3.17
N HIS A 83 -3.85 -3.42 -2.98
CA HIS A 83 -4.54 -4.17 -4.03
C HIS A 83 -5.21 -3.23 -5.03
N GLN A 84 -4.99 -3.50 -6.32
CA GLN A 84 -5.65 -2.79 -7.41
C GLN A 84 -6.74 -3.64 -8.11
N GLY A 85 -6.98 -4.86 -7.63
CA GLY A 85 -7.90 -5.81 -8.29
C GLY A 85 -7.37 -6.41 -9.60
N ALA A 86 -6.07 -6.26 -9.88
CA ALA A 86 -5.41 -7.00 -10.96
C ALA A 86 -5.38 -8.52 -10.69
N ALA A 87 -5.30 -9.33 -11.75
CA ALA A 87 -5.20 -10.80 -11.68
C ALA A 87 -4.08 -11.28 -10.74
N ILE A 88 -2.94 -10.58 -10.72
CA ILE A 88 -1.84 -10.89 -9.81
C ILE A 88 -2.26 -10.83 -8.32
N HIS A 89 -3.28 -10.04 -7.97
CA HIS A 89 -3.83 -10.00 -6.62
C HIS A 89 -4.95 -11.03 -6.45
N THR A 90 -5.96 -11.00 -7.33
CA THR A 90 -7.19 -11.80 -7.18
C THR A 90 -6.89 -13.28 -7.22
N ASP A 91 -6.08 -13.76 -8.17
CA ASP A 91 -5.76 -15.18 -8.32
C ASP A 91 -5.11 -15.76 -7.05
N ARG A 92 -4.27 -14.96 -6.39
CA ARG A 92 -3.59 -15.35 -5.14
C ARG A 92 -4.54 -15.34 -3.95
N VAL A 93 -5.37 -14.31 -3.84
CA VAL A 93 -6.39 -14.24 -2.78
C VAL A 93 -7.38 -15.40 -2.93
N THR A 94 -7.86 -15.69 -4.14
CA THR A 94 -8.76 -16.80 -4.42
C THR A 94 -8.13 -18.14 -4.04
N ARG A 95 -6.86 -18.36 -4.41
CA ARG A 95 -6.13 -19.57 -4.00
C ARG A 95 -6.02 -19.69 -2.48
N TRP A 96 -5.62 -18.61 -1.82
CA TRP A 96 -5.42 -18.60 -0.37
C TRP A 96 -6.73 -18.82 0.39
N LEU A 97 -7.84 -18.22 -0.06
CA LEU A 97 -9.17 -18.52 0.48
C LEU A 97 -9.49 -20.02 0.33
N GLY A 98 -9.23 -20.60 -0.84
CA GLY A 98 -9.42 -22.03 -1.08
C GLY A 98 -8.62 -22.93 -0.13
N ASP A 99 -7.37 -22.58 0.16
CA ASP A 99 -6.52 -23.31 1.12
C ASP A 99 -7.10 -23.27 2.56
N LEU A 100 -7.91 -22.26 2.87
CA LEU A 100 -8.64 -22.11 4.14
C LEU A 100 -10.06 -22.71 4.11
N ASN A 101 -10.46 -23.37 3.02
CA ASN A 101 -11.84 -23.78 2.75
C ASN A 101 -12.85 -22.61 2.79
N LEU A 102 -12.39 -21.44 2.37
CA LEU A 102 -13.20 -20.23 2.19
C LEU A 102 -13.36 -19.92 0.70
N SER A 103 -14.28 -19.01 0.43
CA SER A 103 -14.57 -18.49 -0.89
C SER A 103 -14.63 -16.97 -0.88
N GLU A 104 -14.72 -16.41 -2.07
CA GLU A 104 -14.97 -14.99 -2.30
C GLU A 104 -16.20 -14.48 -1.51
N ALA A 105 -17.26 -15.29 -1.41
CA ALA A 105 -18.48 -14.96 -0.67
C ALA A 105 -18.29 -14.82 0.85
N ASP A 106 -17.14 -15.27 1.39
CA ASP A 106 -16.80 -15.13 2.81
C ASP A 106 -16.15 -13.78 3.13
N LEU A 107 -15.73 -13.03 2.10
CA LEU A 107 -15.18 -11.69 2.24
C LEU A 107 -16.24 -10.71 2.79
N ARG A 108 -15.77 -9.77 3.60
CA ARG A 108 -16.62 -8.76 4.29
C ARG A 108 -16.32 -7.33 3.85
N CYS A 109 -15.50 -7.16 2.82
CA CYS A 109 -15.07 -5.86 2.32
C CYS A 109 -16.03 -5.21 1.33
N GLY A 110 -16.95 -5.99 0.74
CA GLY A 110 -17.84 -5.47 -0.30
C GLY A 110 -17.19 -5.51 -1.69
N VAL A 111 -18.04 -5.36 -2.72
CA VAL A 111 -17.64 -5.36 -4.12
C VAL A 111 -17.03 -4.01 -4.50
N GLN A 112 -15.92 -4.00 -5.24
CA GLN A 112 -15.32 -2.79 -5.78
C GLN A 112 -14.85 -3.00 -7.22
N TRP A 113 -15.02 -1.99 -8.08
CA TRP A 113 -14.35 -1.97 -9.38
C TRP A 113 -12.82 -1.99 -9.21
N PRO A 114 -12.10 -2.80 -10.02
CA PRO A 114 -10.65 -2.80 -10.01
C PRO A 114 -10.09 -1.45 -10.47
N ASN A 115 -9.02 -1.01 -9.81
CA ASN A 115 -8.22 0.14 -10.24
C ASN A 115 -7.25 -0.25 -11.36
N ASP A 116 -6.95 -1.53 -11.51
CA ASP A 116 -6.20 -2.05 -12.64
C ASP A 116 -6.98 -1.86 -13.93
N VAL A 117 -6.36 -1.19 -14.91
CA VAL A 117 -7.01 -0.81 -16.17
C VAL A 117 -7.41 -2.03 -16.98
N SER A 118 -6.54 -3.05 -17.05
CA SER A 118 -6.82 -4.25 -17.84
C SER A 118 -7.99 -5.04 -17.26
N ALA A 119 -8.02 -5.24 -15.94
CA ALA A 119 -9.11 -5.93 -15.25
C ALA A 119 -10.43 -5.17 -15.41
N ARG A 120 -10.41 -3.85 -15.20
CA ARG A 120 -11.59 -2.99 -15.33
C ARG A 120 -12.16 -3.02 -16.75
N ASP A 121 -11.32 -2.80 -17.74
CA ASP A 121 -11.75 -2.74 -19.14
C ASP A 121 -12.23 -4.11 -19.61
N GLY A 122 -11.65 -5.21 -19.10
CA GLY A 122 -12.13 -6.56 -19.30
C GLY A 122 -13.59 -6.76 -18.85
N LEU A 123 -13.90 -6.35 -17.62
CA LEU A 123 -15.27 -6.40 -17.08
C LEU A 123 -16.26 -5.57 -17.90
N ILE A 124 -15.86 -4.35 -18.31
CA ILE A 124 -16.69 -3.48 -19.15
C ILE A 124 -16.98 -4.15 -20.50
N CYS A 125 -15.95 -4.68 -21.16
CA CYS A 125 -16.08 -5.33 -22.46
C CYS A 125 -16.95 -6.60 -22.40
N SER A 126 -16.93 -7.33 -21.28
CA SER A 126 -17.78 -8.51 -21.09
C SER A 126 -19.19 -8.18 -20.60
N SER A 127 -19.54 -6.90 -20.41
CA SER A 127 -20.80 -6.46 -19.78
C SER A 127 -21.02 -7.08 -18.39
N CYS A 128 -19.93 -7.37 -17.68
CA CYS A 128 -19.95 -7.88 -16.31
C CYS A 128 -19.69 -6.74 -15.31
N GLY A 129 -20.24 -6.87 -14.10
CA GLY A 129 -19.84 -6.07 -12.96
C GLY A 129 -18.78 -6.81 -12.13
N PRO A 130 -18.06 -6.11 -11.24
CA PRO A 130 -17.23 -6.76 -10.23
C PRO A 130 -18.10 -7.61 -9.29
N ASP A 131 -17.51 -8.67 -8.79
CA ASP A 131 -18.01 -9.55 -7.72
C ASP A 131 -17.19 -9.32 -6.43
N GLN A 132 -17.36 -10.17 -5.41
CA GLN A 132 -16.65 -10.05 -4.13
C GLN A 132 -15.15 -10.29 -4.25
#